data_AF-A0A973FS57-F1
#
_entry.id   AF-A0A973FS57-F1
#
_cell.length_a   1.000
_cell.length_b   1.000
_cell.length_c   1.000
_cell.angle_alpha   90.00
_cell.angle_beta   90.00
_cell.angle_gamma   90.00
#
_symmetry.space_group_name_H-M   'P 1'
#
loop_
_entity.id
_entity.type
_entity.pdbx_description
1 polymer ?
#
loop_
_entity_poly.entity_id
_entity_poly.type
_entity_poly.pdbx_seq_one_letter_code
_entity_poly.pdbx_strand_id
1 'polypeptide(L)'
;MSTRASLKSDPVLWAAIILMGAMMVGLCLMRYRGYNAGILDLGSMTQAIFSVLRGQPLITTASDGNFSRIAGHVELIYAAFAPLLVLWPSPEALLTAQAALFVVGAVPAYRLALRRLDSRLAARCVALIYLLYPVALTAVLF
;
A
#
# COMPACT_ATOMS: atom_id res chain seq x y z
N MET A 1 33.17 -3.06 -19.47
CA MET A 1 31.96 -3.68 -20.06
C MET A 1 30.87 -3.72 -18.99
N SER A 2 30.03 -2.67 -18.90
CA SER A 2 28.95 -2.61 -17.90
C SER A 2 27.80 -3.50 -18.36
N THR A 3 27.64 -4.66 -17.73
CA THR A 3 26.47 -5.53 -17.90
C THR A 3 25.28 -4.82 -17.27
N ARG A 4 24.56 -4.02 -18.07
CA ARG A 4 23.29 -3.39 -17.67
C ARG A 4 22.40 -4.46 -17.01
N ALA A 5 22.35 -4.42 -15.69
CA ALA A 5 21.59 -5.36 -14.90
C ALA A 5 20.10 -5.16 -15.21
N SER A 6 19.46 -6.19 -15.76
CA SER A 6 18.03 -6.14 -16.01
C SER A 6 17.28 -6.40 -14.70
N LEU A 7 16.27 -5.58 -14.40
CA LEU A 7 15.34 -5.79 -13.29
C LEU A 7 14.62 -7.13 -13.33
N LYS A 8 14.38 -7.65 -14.55
CA LYS A 8 13.67 -8.92 -14.74
C LYS A 8 14.50 -10.12 -14.26
N SER A 9 15.80 -9.93 -14.03
CA SER A 9 16.75 -10.99 -13.71
C SER A 9 17.33 -10.92 -12.30
N ASP A 10 16.72 -10.16 -11.37
CA ASP A 10 17.14 -10.14 -9.97
C ASP A 10 16.18 -10.94 -9.08
N PRO A 11 16.36 -12.28 -8.95
CA PRO A 11 15.46 -13.13 -8.16
C PRO A 11 15.49 -12.79 -6.67
N VAL A 12 16.60 -12.21 -6.18
CA VAL A 12 16.72 -11.81 -4.77
C VAL A 12 15.78 -10.65 -4.45
N LEU A 13 15.69 -9.65 -5.36
CA LEU A 13 14.76 -8.54 -5.21
C LEU A 13 13.31 -9.04 -5.18
N TRP A 14 12.94 -9.90 -6.14
CA TRP A 14 11.57 -10.42 -6.23
C TRP A 14 11.21 -11.31 -5.04
N ALA A 15 12.13 -12.16 -4.57
CA ALA A 15 11.94 -12.95 -3.37
C ALA A 15 11.71 -12.06 -2.13
N ALA A 16 12.49 -10.97 -1.99
CA ALA A 16 12.29 -10.01 -0.90
C ALA A 16 10.93 -9.31 -0.97
N ILE A 17 10.52 -8.84 -2.16
CA ILE A 17 9.21 -8.21 -2.37
C ILE A 17 8.06 -9.18 -2.04
N ILE A 18 8.15 -10.42 -2.52
CA ILE A 18 7.10 -11.44 -2.31
C ILE A 18 7.02 -11.81 -0.83
N LEU A 19 8.15 -12.10 -0.19
CA LEU A 19 8.20 -12.47 1.23
C LEU A 19 7.65 -11.33 2.09
N MET A 20 8.11 -10.11 1.85
CA MET A 20 7.66 -8.92 2.57
C MET A 20 6.18 -8.65 2.31
N GLY A 21 5.73 -8.79 1.07
CA GLY A 21 4.33 -8.61 0.68
C GLY A 21 3.41 -9.60 1.38
N ALA A 22 3.76 -10.88 1.37
CA ALA A 22 3.01 -11.92 2.07
C ALA A 22 2.94 -11.67 3.58
N MET A 23 4.07 -11.27 4.19
CA MET A 23 4.11 -10.91 5.61
C MET A 23 3.24 -9.69 5.93
N MET A 24 3.35 -8.60 5.15
CA MET A 24 2.56 -7.39 5.36
C MET A 24 1.07 -7.63 5.18
N VAL A 25 0.67 -8.32 4.11
CA VAL A 25 -0.74 -8.70 3.88
C VAL A 25 -1.23 -9.56 5.04
N GLY A 26 -0.50 -10.61 5.42
CA GLY A 26 -0.88 -11.49 6.52
C GLY A 26 -1.09 -10.74 7.84
N LEU A 27 -0.15 -9.87 8.21
CA LEU A 27 -0.25 -9.06 9.43
C LEU A 27 -1.42 -8.06 9.36
N CYS A 28 -1.64 -7.39 8.23
CA CYS A 28 -2.76 -6.46 8.06
C CYS A 28 -4.11 -7.18 8.22
N LEU A 29 -4.27 -8.36 7.61
CA LEU A 29 -5.49 -9.14 7.69
C LEU A 29 -5.73 -9.70 9.09
N MET A 30 -4.69 -10.20 9.77
CA MET A 30 -4.80 -10.67 11.15
C MET A 30 -5.21 -9.54 12.09
N ARG A 31 -4.62 -8.34 11.91
CA ARG A 31 -4.98 -7.14 12.68
C ARG A 31 -6.45 -6.74 12.49
N TYR A 32 -6.91 -6.72 11.23
CA TYR A 32 -8.31 -6.43 10.92
C TYR A 32 -9.27 -7.47 11.51
N ARG A 33 -9.02 -8.76 11.27
CA ARG A 33 -9.85 -9.86 11.78
C ARG A 33 -9.82 -10.00 13.30
N GLY A 34 -8.74 -9.55 13.93
CA GLY A 34 -8.62 -9.44 15.38
C GLY A 34 -9.28 -8.19 15.96
N TYR A 35 -10.03 -7.40 15.17
CA TYR A 35 -10.67 -6.16 15.60
C TYR A 35 -9.70 -5.09 16.15
N ASN A 36 -8.44 -5.14 15.70
CA ASN A 36 -7.40 -4.18 16.07
C ASN A 36 -7.19 -3.09 14.99
N ALA A 37 -8.19 -2.87 14.13
CA ALA A 37 -8.18 -1.80 13.12
C ALA A 37 -9.25 -0.75 13.46
N GLY A 38 -8.84 0.51 13.54
CA GLY A 38 -9.68 1.59 14.04
C GLY A 38 -10.67 2.17 13.03
N ILE A 39 -11.76 2.75 13.54
CA ILE A 39 -12.77 3.45 12.74
C ILE A 39 -12.24 4.75 12.12
N LEU A 40 -11.37 5.47 12.82
CA LEU A 40 -10.87 6.78 12.36
C LEU A 40 -9.88 6.67 11.19
N ASP A 41 -9.27 5.49 11.05
CA ASP A 41 -8.43 5.18 9.90
C ASP A 41 -9.19 4.26 8.94
N LEU A 42 -8.91 2.95 8.96
CA LEU A 42 -9.46 1.97 8.02
C LEU A 42 -10.97 2.08 7.80
N GLY A 43 -11.75 2.24 8.87
CA GLY A 43 -13.21 2.31 8.78
C GLY A 43 -13.71 3.51 7.98
N SER A 44 -13.24 4.71 8.30
CA SER A 44 -13.59 5.96 7.62
C SER A 44 -13.12 5.96 6.18
N MET A 45 -11.91 5.46 5.90
CA MET A 45 -11.39 5.33 4.54
C MET A 45 -12.24 4.34 3.72
N THR A 46 -12.56 3.18 4.29
CA THR A 46 -13.35 2.16 3.60
C THR A 46 -14.76 2.67 3.29
N GLN A 47 -15.41 3.33 4.25
CA GLN A 47 -16.75 3.90 4.05
C GLN A 47 -16.76 4.97 2.95
N ALA A 48 -15.76 5.86 2.95
CA ALA A 48 -15.59 6.86 1.92
C ALA A 48 -15.42 6.23 0.53
N ILE A 49 -14.54 5.24 0.39
CA ILE A 49 -14.32 4.55 -0.90
C ILE A 49 -15.59 3.80 -1.34
N PHE A 50 -16.32 3.14 -0.43
CA PHE A 50 -17.61 2.53 -0.74
C PHE A 50 -18.66 3.51 -1.24
N SER A 51 -18.63 4.77 -0.77
CA SER A 51 -19.59 5.80 -1.19
C SER A 51 -19.47 6.13 -2.69
N VAL A 52 -18.28 5.97 -3.28
CA VAL A 52 -18.04 6.18 -4.71
C VAL A 52 -18.89 5.22 -5.56
N LEU A 53 -19.11 3.99 -5.08
CA LEU A 53 -19.98 3.01 -5.76
C LEU A 53 -21.46 3.45 -5.81
N ARG A 54 -21.86 4.41 -4.97
CA ARG A 54 -23.20 5.03 -4.96
C ARG A 54 -23.23 6.40 -5.66
N GLY A 55 -22.16 6.77 -6.37
CA GLY A 55 -22.03 8.10 -7.00
C GLY A 55 -21.80 9.24 -5.99
N GLN A 56 -21.39 8.92 -4.75
CA GLN A 56 -21.14 9.91 -3.71
C GLN A 56 -19.64 10.23 -3.63
N PRO A 57 -19.25 11.51 -3.44
CA PRO A 57 -17.85 11.90 -3.44
C PRO A 57 -17.20 11.65 -2.07
N LEU A 58 -16.71 10.43 -1.83
CA LEU A 58 -15.91 10.07 -0.64
C LEU A 58 -16.58 10.49 0.69
N ILE A 59 -17.85 10.12 0.87
CA ILE A 59 -18.66 10.43 2.05
C ILE A 59 -18.35 9.46 3.20
N THR A 60 -18.09 10.01 4.37
CA THR A 60 -17.94 9.29 5.64
C THR A 60 -18.94 9.81 6.69
N THR A 61 -19.29 8.99 7.67
CA THR A 61 -20.20 9.29 8.78
C THR A 61 -19.41 9.76 9.99
N ALA A 62 -19.85 10.85 10.62
CA ALA A 62 -19.34 11.29 11.90
C ALA A 62 -20.47 11.70 12.86
N SER A 63 -20.11 11.97 14.11
CA SER A 63 -21.05 12.32 15.19
C SER A 63 -21.83 13.60 14.92
N ASP A 64 -21.23 14.53 14.19
CA ASP A 64 -21.77 15.84 13.80
C ASP A 64 -22.44 15.84 12.41
N GLY A 65 -22.48 14.68 11.75
CA GLY A 65 -23.10 14.49 10.45
C GLY A 65 -22.16 13.83 9.45
N ASN A 66 -22.73 13.47 8.29
CA ASN A 66 -21.94 12.93 7.19
C ASN A 66 -21.23 14.06 6.47
N PHE A 67 -19.97 13.83 6.12
CA PHE A 67 -19.19 14.80 5.36
C PHE A 67 -18.37 14.10 4.27
N SER A 68 -17.97 14.89 3.28
CA SER A 68 -17.07 14.44 2.24
C SER A 68 -15.63 14.63 2.67
N ARG A 69 -14.81 13.58 2.56
CA ARG A 69 -13.38 13.67 2.91
C ARG A 69 -12.62 14.68 2.06
N ILE A 70 -13.08 14.94 0.82
CA ILE A 70 -12.48 15.94 -0.06
C ILE A 70 -12.67 17.39 0.42
N ALA A 71 -13.57 17.63 1.37
CA ALA A 71 -13.72 18.94 2.00
C ALA A 71 -12.51 19.30 2.89
N GLY A 72 -11.79 18.30 3.42
CA GLY A 72 -10.62 18.50 4.27
C GLY A 72 -9.30 18.03 3.65
N HIS A 73 -9.32 17.08 2.71
CA HIS A 73 -8.12 16.42 2.18
C HIS A 73 -8.22 16.17 0.68
N VAL A 74 -7.16 16.42 -0.09
CA VAL A 74 -7.15 16.09 -1.52
C VAL A 74 -6.85 14.59 -1.71
N GLU A 75 -7.88 13.76 -1.61
CA GLU A 75 -7.79 12.28 -1.62
C GLU A 75 -8.42 11.67 -2.89
N LEU A 76 -8.36 12.36 -4.04
CA LEU A 76 -9.01 11.90 -5.28
C LEU A 76 -8.61 10.49 -5.73
N ILE A 77 -7.39 10.06 -5.39
CA ILE A 77 -6.87 8.73 -5.69
C ILE A 77 -7.72 7.61 -5.04
N TYR A 78 -8.43 7.88 -3.95
CA TYR A 78 -9.29 6.90 -3.28
C TYR A 78 -10.43 6.40 -4.16
N ALA A 79 -10.94 7.23 -5.09
CA ALA A 79 -11.96 6.79 -6.04
C ALA A 79 -11.46 5.66 -6.95
N ALA A 80 -10.17 5.61 -7.27
CA ALA A 80 -9.58 4.56 -8.09
C ALA A 80 -9.54 3.19 -7.38
N PHE A 81 -9.70 3.14 -6.06
CA PHE A 81 -9.78 1.88 -5.29
C PHE A 81 -11.21 1.33 -5.18
N ALA A 82 -12.24 2.10 -5.54
CA ALA A 82 -13.63 1.66 -5.47
C ALA A 82 -13.91 0.36 -6.25
N PRO A 83 -13.34 0.11 -7.45
CA PRO A 83 -13.52 -1.16 -8.16
C PRO A 83 -13.04 -2.40 -7.37
N LEU A 84 -12.06 -2.25 -6.47
CA LEU A 84 -11.63 -3.37 -5.62
C LEU A 84 -12.74 -3.83 -4.69
N LEU A 85 -13.56 -2.89 -4.21
CA LEU A 85 -14.71 -3.17 -3.34
C LEU A 85 -15.91 -3.77 -4.09
N VAL A 86 -15.92 -3.70 -5.43
CA VAL A 86 -16.87 -4.47 -6.25
C VAL A 86 -16.45 -5.94 -6.32
N LEU A 87 -15.16 -6.20 -6.52
CA LEU A 87 -14.62 -7.55 -6.63
C LEU A 87 -14.55 -8.26 -5.26
N TRP A 88 -14.21 -7.50 -4.22
CA TRP A 88 -14.09 -8.00 -2.85
C TRP A 88 -14.65 -6.93 -1.90
N PRO A 89 -15.95 -7.01 -1.54
CA PRO A 89 -16.64 -6.00 -0.73
C PRO A 89 -16.26 -6.08 0.75
N SER A 90 -14.99 -5.84 1.06
CA SER A 90 -14.42 -5.90 2.40
C SER A 90 -13.22 -4.94 2.54
N PRO A 91 -12.99 -4.32 3.72
CA PRO A 91 -11.76 -3.57 4.02
C PRO A 91 -10.48 -4.39 3.76
N GLU A 92 -10.56 -5.72 3.82
CA GLU A 92 -9.43 -6.62 3.51
C GLU A 92 -8.88 -6.41 2.09
N ALA A 93 -9.73 -6.04 1.13
CA ALA A 93 -9.31 -5.74 -0.24
C ALA A 93 -8.40 -4.50 -0.29
N LEU A 94 -8.76 -3.45 0.45
CA LEU A 94 -8.01 -2.20 0.52
C LEU A 94 -6.69 -2.37 1.27
N LEU A 95 -6.70 -3.12 2.39
CA LEU A 95 -5.48 -3.47 3.13
C LEU A 95 -4.51 -4.27 2.26
N THR A 96 -5.02 -5.24 1.51
CA THR A 96 -4.21 -6.04 0.59
C THR A 96 -3.60 -5.15 -0.51
N ALA A 97 -4.39 -4.24 -1.09
CA ALA A 97 -3.91 -3.31 -2.09
C ALA A 97 -2.85 -2.33 -1.55
N GLN A 98 -3.06 -1.78 -0.34
CA GLN A 98 -2.11 -0.92 0.35
C GLN A 98 -0.77 -1.62 0.57
N ALA A 99 -0.78 -2.84 1.12
CA ALA A 99 0.42 -3.63 1.34
C ALA A 99 1.13 -3.99 0.02
N ALA A 100 0.37 -4.35 -1.02
CA ALA A 100 0.93 -4.63 -2.34
C ALA A 100 1.59 -3.40 -2.98
N LEU A 101 0.94 -2.23 -2.92
CA LEU A 101 1.49 -0.98 -3.43
C LEU A 101 2.78 -0.59 -2.71
N PHE A 102 2.83 -0.75 -1.38
CA PHE A 102 4.04 -0.50 -0.61
C PHE A 102 5.21 -1.37 -1.11
N VAL A 103 5.06 -2.69 -1.16
CA VAL A 103 6.19 -3.56 -1.53
C VAL A 103 6.62 -3.40 -2.99
N VAL A 104 5.68 -3.06 -3.89
CA VAL A 104 6.00 -2.71 -5.29
C VAL A 104 6.84 -1.43 -5.36
N GLY A 105 6.74 -0.53 -4.39
CA GLY A 105 7.60 0.66 -4.25
C GLY A 105 9.10 0.34 -4.12
N ALA A 106 9.48 -0.89 -3.75
CA ALA A 106 10.86 -1.32 -3.76
C ALA A 106 11.46 -1.38 -5.18
N VAL A 107 10.62 -1.58 -6.21
CA VAL A 107 11.06 -1.62 -7.61
C VAL A 107 11.64 -0.28 -8.06
N PRO A 108 10.93 0.86 -7.99
CA PRO A 108 11.52 2.15 -8.36
C PRO A 108 12.70 2.53 -7.46
N ALA A 109 12.70 2.19 -6.17
CA ALA A 109 13.84 2.42 -5.27
C ALA A 109 15.11 1.67 -5.74
N TYR A 110 14.97 0.38 -6.05
CA TYR A 110 16.03 -0.44 -6.64
C TYR A 110 16.51 0.14 -7.98
N ARG A 111 15.59 0.54 -8.87
CA ARG A 111 15.93 1.13 -10.18
C ARG A 111 16.75 2.40 -10.04
N LEU A 112 16.35 3.26 -9.12
CA LEU A 112 17.04 4.51 -8.87
C LEU A 112 18.45 4.26 -8.34
N ALA A 113 18.59 3.38 -7.34
CA ALA A 113 19.88 3.02 -6.77
C ALA A 113 20.79 2.36 -7.80
N LEU A 114 20.28 1.44 -8.62
CA LEU A 114 21.05 0.79 -9.67
C LEU A 114 21.57 1.80 -10.71
N ARG A 115 20.76 2.79 -11.10
CA ARG A 115 21.17 3.85 -12.02
C ARG A 115 22.20 4.81 -11.44
N ARG A 116 22.23 4.99 -10.11
CA ARG A 116 23.09 5.98 -9.43
C ARG A 116 24.38 5.40 -8.88
N LEU A 117 24.35 4.15 -8.43
CA LEU A 117 25.46 3.50 -7.73
C LEU A 117 26.19 2.47 -8.60
N ASP A 118 25.63 2.14 -9.77
CA ASP A 118 26.14 1.13 -10.72
C ASP A 118 26.52 -0.21 -10.05
N SER A 119 25.83 -0.54 -8.96
CA SER A 119 26.08 -1.74 -8.15
C SER A 119 24.77 -2.43 -7.82
N ARG A 120 24.64 -3.69 -8.25
CA ARG A 120 23.46 -4.52 -7.94
C ARG A 120 23.33 -4.74 -6.45
N LEU A 121 24.44 -4.98 -5.75
CA LEU A 121 24.41 -5.18 -4.30
C LEU A 121 23.92 -3.91 -3.59
N ALA A 122 24.47 -2.74 -3.94
CA ALA A 122 24.03 -1.49 -3.35
C ALA A 122 22.55 -1.20 -3.65
N ALA A 123 22.08 -1.51 -4.87
CA ALA A 123 20.66 -1.37 -5.23
C ALA A 123 19.74 -2.31 -4.42
N ARG A 124 20.17 -3.56 -4.17
CA ARG A 124 19.47 -4.49 -3.27
C ARG A 124 19.41 -3.95 -1.85
N CYS A 125 20.52 -3.44 -1.32
CA CYS A 125 20.57 -2.84 0.00
C CYS A 125 19.58 -1.68 0.12
N VAL A 126 19.51 -0.78 -0.86
CA VAL A 126 18.52 0.33 -0.87
C VAL A 126 17.08 -0.20 -0.90
N ALA A 127 16.80 -1.21 -1.71
CA ALA A 127 15.47 -1.83 -1.75
C ALA A 127 15.09 -2.48 -0.41
N LEU A 128 16.04 -3.17 0.25
CA LEU A 128 15.84 -3.75 1.58
C LEU A 128 15.65 -2.68 2.65
N ILE A 129 16.43 -1.59 2.61
CA ILE A 129 16.25 -0.44 3.51
C ILE A 129 14.83 0.13 3.36
N TYR A 130 14.35 0.30 2.13
CA TYR A 130 12.98 0.75 1.87
C TYR A 130 11.94 -0.24 2.44
N LEU A 131 12.08 -1.54 2.13
CA LEU A 131 11.15 -2.58 2.57
C LEU A 131 11.14 -2.78 4.08
N LEU A 132 12.26 -2.51 4.77
CA LEU A 132 12.42 -2.69 6.22
C LEU A 132 12.37 -1.37 6.99
N TYR A 133 12.04 -0.25 6.33
CA TYR A 133 12.03 1.05 6.97
C TYR A 133 10.90 1.10 8.02
N PRO A 134 11.21 1.21 9.33
CA PRO A 134 10.22 0.96 10.39
C PRO A 134 8.99 1.86 10.29
N VAL A 135 9.16 3.13 9.93
CA VAL A 135 8.03 4.06 9.80
C VAL A 135 7.09 3.67 8.66
N ALA A 136 7.63 3.20 7.54
CA ALA A 136 6.80 2.73 6.42
C ALA A 136 6.09 1.42 6.76
N LEU A 137 6.76 0.51 7.49
CA LEU A 137 6.13 -0.71 8.00
C LEU A 137 4.95 -0.40 8.91
N THR A 138 5.15 0.50 9.87
CA THR A 138 4.08 0.92 10.78
C THR A 138 2.94 1.57 10.01
N ALA A 139 3.21 2.42 9.01
CA ALA A 139 2.17 3.05 8.20
C ALA A 139 1.31 2.03 7.42
N VAL A 140 1.89 0.93 6.94
CA VAL A 140 1.13 -0.14 6.28
C VAL A 140 0.31 -0.94 7.29
N LEU A 141 0.83 -1.11 8.50
CA LEU A 141 0.20 -1.81 9.62
C LEU A 141 -0.70 -0.90 10.48
N PHE A 142 -0.96 0.34 10.06
CA PHE A 142 -1.84 1.29 10.74
C PHE A 142 -3.25 1.35 10.11
#